data_AF-A0A2H9VNZ0-F1
#
_entry.id   AF-A0A2H9VNZ0-F1
#
_cell.length_a   1.000
_cell.length_b   1.000
_cell.length_c   1.000
_cell.angle_alpha   90.00
_cell.angle_beta   90.00
_cell.angle_gamma   90.00
#
_symmetry.space_group_name_H-M   'P 1'
#
loop_
_entity.id
_entity.type
_entity.pdbx_description
1 polymer ?
#
loop_
_entity_poly.entity_id
_entity_poly.type
_entity_poly.pdbx_seq_one_letter_code
_entity_poly.pdbx_strand_id
1 'polypeptide(L)'
;MIITIKDETFGGKILRELNVEFKTEIVTIRDIISARVLQEVEFYNNRMPDYFTGLVEPTEAEQTLNGYKVKYKKIIDAEKQVYVALAAFQSNGFFVLVDNMQSEGLEQKVELTDSTLISFIKLTPLVGG
;
A
#
# COMPACT_ATOMS: atom_id res chain seq x y z
N MET A 1 -6.43 -4.00 -17.42
CA MET A 1 -7.71 -3.71 -16.75
C MET A 1 -7.46 -3.01 -15.42
N ILE A 2 -8.40 -2.24 -14.91
CA ILE A 2 -8.25 -1.51 -13.63
C ILE A 2 -9.15 -2.17 -12.60
N ILE A 3 -8.56 -2.59 -11.49
CA ILE A 3 -9.28 -3.19 -10.36
C ILE A 3 -9.21 -2.26 -9.15
N THR A 4 -10.35 -2.08 -8.48
CA THR A 4 -10.40 -1.36 -7.22
C THR A 4 -9.97 -2.27 -6.07
N ILE A 5 -8.94 -1.84 -5.36
CA ILE A 5 -8.43 -2.46 -4.14
C ILE A 5 -8.80 -1.60 -2.95
N LYS A 6 -9.34 -2.21 -1.89
CA LYS A 6 -9.71 -1.54 -0.65
C LYS A 6 -8.83 -2.00 0.49
N ASP A 7 -8.29 -1.07 1.26
CA ASP A 7 -7.73 -1.37 2.57
C ASP A 7 -8.82 -1.18 3.61
N GLU A 8 -9.05 -2.19 4.44
CA GLU A 8 -10.16 -2.21 5.39
C GLU A 8 -9.69 -2.69 6.76
N THR A 9 -10.43 -2.27 7.79
CA THR A 9 -10.35 -2.90 9.11
C THR A 9 -11.23 -4.14 9.15
N PHE A 10 -11.00 -5.03 10.11
CA PHE A 10 -11.89 -6.17 10.35
C PHE A 10 -13.36 -5.79 10.58
N GLY A 11 -13.63 -4.57 11.08
CA GLY A 11 -14.99 -4.04 11.24
C GLY A 11 -15.64 -3.49 9.96
N GLY A 12 -15.03 -3.69 8.78
CA GLY A 12 -15.57 -3.23 7.49
C GLY A 12 -15.39 -1.73 7.22
N LYS A 13 -14.68 -1.00 8.10
CA LYS A 13 -14.32 0.40 7.82
C LYS A 13 -13.26 0.44 6.73
N ILE A 14 -13.61 1.06 5.60
CA ILE A 14 -12.69 1.37 4.51
C ILE A 14 -11.72 2.46 4.96
N LEU A 15 -10.43 2.17 4.90
CA LEU A 15 -9.33 3.06 5.24
C LEU A 15 -8.82 3.79 3.99
N ARG A 16 -8.78 3.09 2.87
CA ARG A 16 -8.28 3.60 1.60
C ARG A 16 -8.84 2.79 0.44
N GLU A 17 -9.01 3.43 -0.71
CA GLU A 17 -9.27 2.78 -1.98
C GLU A 17 -8.17 3.16 -2.98
N LEU A 18 -7.76 2.19 -3.80
CA LEU A 18 -6.73 2.32 -4.82
C LEU A 18 -7.24 1.68 -6.12
N ASN A 19 -6.86 2.24 -7.26
CA ASN A 19 -7.16 1.68 -8.56
C ASN A 19 -5.87 1.15 -9.17
N VAL A 20 -5.74 -0.17 -9.25
CA VAL A 20 -4.52 -0.85 -9.69
C VAL A 20 -4.73 -1.44 -11.07
N GLU A 21 -3.79 -1.20 -11.96
CA GLU A 21 -3.81 -1.74 -13.32
C GLU A 21 -3.15 -3.13 -13.37
N PHE A 22 -3.86 -4.10 -13.93
CA PHE A 22 -3.39 -5.46 -14.20
C PHE A 22 -3.33 -5.72 -15.71
N LYS A 23 -2.25 -6.40 -16.15
CA LYS A 23 -2.01 -6.71 -17.57
C LYS A 23 -2.74 -7.97 -18.06
N THR A 24 -3.11 -8.86 -17.14
CA THR A 24 -3.77 -10.13 -17.40
C THR A 24 -4.97 -10.27 -16.47
N GLU A 25 -5.97 -11.04 -16.91
CA GLU A 25 -7.16 -11.35 -16.10
C GLU A 25 -6.85 -12.43 -15.05
N ILE A 26 -6.00 -13.41 -15.39
CA ILE A 26 -5.56 -14.42 -14.43
C ILE A 26 -4.28 -13.94 -13.76
N VAL A 27 -4.33 -13.77 -12.43
CA VAL A 27 -3.20 -13.32 -11.60
C VAL A 27 -3.11 -14.16 -10.34
N THR A 28 -1.97 -14.11 -9.67
CA THR A 28 -1.81 -14.71 -8.33
C THR A 28 -2.06 -13.70 -7.22
N ILE A 29 -2.29 -14.18 -6.00
CA ILE A 29 -2.35 -13.31 -4.81
C ILE A 29 -1.02 -12.57 -4.60
N ARG A 30 0.11 -13.20 -4.92
CA ARG A 30 1.43 -12.55 -4.96
C ARG A 30 1.43 -11.34 -5.88
N ASP A 31 0.87 -11.46 -7.08
CA ASP A 31 0.83 -10.36 -8.06
C ASP A 31 -0.04 -9.21 -7.54
N ILE A 32 -1.19 -9.53 -6.94
CA ILE A 32 -2.11 -8.55 -6.33
C ILE A 32 -1.42 -7.77 -5.20
N ILE A 33 -0.79 -8.47 -4.25
CA ILE A 33 -0.04 -7.85 -3.14
C ILE A 33 1.09 -6.98 -3.69
N SER A 34 1.85 -7.49 -4.65
CA SER A 34 2.98 -6.77 -5.24
C SER A 34 2.50 -5.48 -5.93
N ALA A 35 1.49 -5.57 -6.79
CA ALA A 35 0.95 -4.43 -7.52
C ALA A 35 0.40 -3.34 -6.57
N ARG A 36 -0.34 -3.75 -5.53
CA ARG A 36 -0.85 -2.84 -4.49
C ARG A 36 0.29 -2.11 -3.76
N VAL A 37 1.35 -2.82 -3.39
CA VAL A 37 2.49 -2.24 -2.67
C VAL A 37 3.33 -1.33 -3.56
N LEU A 38 3.58 -1.73 -4.81
CA LEU A 38 4.30 -0.90 -5.78
C LEU A 38 3.58 0.45 -5.98
N GLN A 39 2.26 0.42 -6.16
CA GLN A 39 1.47 1.65 -6.32
C GLN A 39 1.49 2.53 -5.06
N GLU A 40 1.43 1.93 -3.86
CA GLU A 40 1.56 2.66 -2.60
C GLU A 40 2.92 3.37 -2.49
N VAL A 41 4.00 2.65 -2.81
CA VAL A 41 5.36 3.19 -2.73
C VAL A 41 5.58 4.27 -3.78
N GLU A 42 5.12 4.06 -5.01
CA GLU A 42 5.15 5.06 -6.07
C GLU A 42 4.42 6.34 -5.63
N PHE A 43 3.20 6.20 -5.10
CA PHE A 43 2.42 7.32 -4.61
C PHE A 43 3.08 8.05 -3.45
N TYR A 44 3.68 7.32 -2.50
CA TYR A 44 4.42 7.91 -1.39
C TYR A 44 5.64 8.69 -1.88
N ASN A 45 6.41 8.10 -2.80
CA ASN A 45 7.62 8.69 -3.35
C ASN A 45 7.29 9.91 -4.23
N ASN A 46 6.14 9.90 -4.93
CA ASN A 46 5.67 11.00 -5.79
C ASN A 46 4.97 12.14 -5.01
N ARG A 47 4.40 11.87 -3.82
CA ARG A 47 3.80 12.90 -2.93
C ARG A 47 4.87 13.72 -2.19
N MET A 48 5.70 14.45 -2.92
CA MET A 48 6.55 15.51 -2.35
C MET A 48 5.75 16.81 -2.19
N PRO A 49 5.69 17.43 -1.01
CA PRO A 49 5.48 18.87 -0.89
C PRO A 49 6.83 19.60 -0.87
N ASP A 50 7.01 20.59 -1.75
CA ASP A 50 8.23 21.39 -1.94
C ASP A 50 8.44 22.52 -0.91
N TYR A 51 7.46 22.82 -0.03
CA TYR A 51 7.53 24.06 0.76
C TYR A 51 7.20 23.90 2.24
N PHE A 52 8.14 24.36 3.06
CA PHE A 52 7.99 24.62 4.49
C PHE A 52 7.42 26.03 4.69
N THR A 53 6.28 26.18 5.36
CA THR A 53 5.67 27.46 5.73
C THR A 53 5.61 27.59 7.26
N GLY A 54 6.79 27.66 7.89
CA GLY A 54 6.94 27.86 9.32
C GLY A 54 7.90 29.00 9.65
N LEU A 55 7.67 29.69 10.77
CA LEU A 55 8.48 30.82 11.26
C LEU A 55 9.70 30.37 12.10
N VAL A 56 9.98 29.06 12.17
CA VAL A 56 11.04 28.47 13.00
C VAL A 56 11.95 27.62 12.12
N GLU A 57 13.25 27.89 12.19
CA GLU A 57 14.32 27.23 11.45
C GLU A 57 14.51 25.77 11.92
N PRO A 58 14.40 24.77 11.02
CA PRO A 58 14.80 23.40 11.33
C PRO A 58 16.33 23.30 11.35
N THR A 59 16.87 22.62 12.37
CA THR A 59 18.33 22.51 12.66
C THR A 59 19.16 21.81 11.58
N GLU A 60 18.53 21.27 10.52
CA GLU A 60 19.17 20.56 9.40
C GLU A 60 18.65 21.01 8.02
N ALA A 61 18.40 22.31 7.83
CA ALA A 61 18.09 22.87 6.51
C ALA A 61 19.35 23.52 5.89
N GLU A 62 19.64 23.23 4.62
CA GLU A 62 20.58 24.05 3.84
C GLU A 62 19.85 25.31 3.37
N GLN A 63 20.46 26.48 3.61
CA GLN A 63 19.90 27.76 3.18
C GLN A 63 19.86 27.85 1.65
N THR A 64 18.68 28.12 1.11
CA THR A 64 18.50 28.49 -0.31
C THR A 64 17.95 29.91 -0.41
N LEU A 65 18.06 30.53 -1.59
CA LEU A 65 17.65 31.93 -1.83
C LEU A 65 16.17 32.22 -1.51
N ASN A 66 15.31 31.18 -1.36
CA ASN A 66 13.86 31.27 -1.13
C ASN A 66 13.36 30.53 0.14
N GLY A 67 14.23 30.15 1.09
CA GLY A 67 13.82 29.56 2.37
C GLY A 67 14.58 28.28 2.76
N TYR A 68 13.99 27.51 3.69
CA TYR A 68 14.53 26.27 4.24
C TYR A 68 14.05 25.04 3.45
N LYS A 69 14.97 24.31 2.81
CA LYS A 69 14.67 23.00 2.20
C LYS A 69 14.88 21.91 3.24
N VAL A 70 13.82 21.18 3.60
CA VAL A 70 13.91 20.02 4.50
C VAL A 70 14.72 18.92 3.80
N LYS A 71 15.80 18.46 4.43
CA LYS A 71 16.62 17.33 3.95
C LYS A 71 15.76 16.09 3.70
N TYR A 72 15.66 15.72 2.43
CA TYR A 72 15.46 14.37 1.88
C TYR A 72 14.58 13.43 2.71
N LYS A 73 13.27 13.39 2.40
CA LYS A 73 12.47 12.22 2.76
C LYS A 73 13.10 10.99 2.09
N LYS A 74 13.43 9.96 2.88
CA LYS A 74 14.07 8.73 2.39
C LYS A 74 13.17 8.07 1.34
N ILE A 75 13.66 7.94 0.11
CA ILE A 75 13.00 7.19 -0.96
C ILE A 75 12.78 5.77 -0.46
N ILE A 76 11.53 5.30 -0.52
CA ILE A 76 11.20 3.95 -0.14
C ILE A 76 11.57 3.01 -1.29
N ASP A 77 12.36 1.99 -0.98
CA ASP A 77 12.67 0.87 -1.87
C ASP A 77 11.43 -0.02 -2.03
N ALA A 78 10.89 -0.05 -3.24
CA ALA A 78 9.65 -0.75 -3.55
C ALA A 78 9.82 -2.27 -3.47
N GLU A 79 10.94 -2.83 -3.95
CA GLU A 79 11.21 -4.28 -3.92
C GLU A 79 11.28 -4.78 -2.47
N LYS A 80 11.96 -4.02 -1.62
CA LYS A 80 12.02 -4.34 -0.18
C LYS A 80 10.64 -4.32 0.47
N GLN A 81 9.78 -3.37 0.12
CA GLN A 81 8.41 -3.33 0.67
C GLN A 81 7.56 -4.49 0.18
N VAL A 82 7.69 -4.89 -1.09
CA VAL A 82 7.00 -6.07 -1.62
C VAL A 82 7.41 -7.31 -0.83
N TYR A 83 8.72 -7.51 -0.61
CA TYR A 83 9.21 -8.65 0.19
C TYR A 83 8.61 -8.67 1.60
N VAL A 84 8.59 -7.53 2.29
CA VAL A 84 8.00 -7.40 3.64
C VAL A 84 6.50 -7.71 3.63
N ALA A 85 5.76 -7.22 2.64
CA ALA A 85 4.32 -7.47 2.53
C ALA A 85 4.00 -8.94 2.25
N LEU A 86 4.75 -9.60 1.37
CA LEU A 86 4.59 -11.03 1.10
C LEU A 86 4.86 -11.88 2.35
N ALA A 87 5.93 -11.57 3.10
CA ALA A 87 6.23 -12.24 4.36
C ALA A 87 5.14 -11.99 5.43
N ALA A 88 4.60 -10.77 5.49
CA ALA A 88 3.50 -10.45 6.40
C ALA A 88 2.22 -11.21 6.05
N PHE A 89 1.88 -11.38 4.78
CA PHE A 89 0.75 -12.22 4.36
C PHE A 89 0.92 -13.67 4.83
N GLN A 90 2.09 -14.27 4.58
CA GLN A 90 2.36 -15.67 4.98
C GLN A 90 2.37 -15.90 6.49
N SER A 91 2.66 -14.86 7.28
CA SER A 91 2.64 -14.90 8.75
C SER A 91 1.32 -14.42 9.35
N ASN A 92 0.25 -14.34 8.55
CA ASN A 92 -1.06 -13.86 8.95
C ASN A 92 -1.02 -12.46 9.57
N GLY A 93 -0.28 -11.53 8.97
CA GLY A 93 -0.27 -10.11 9.36
C GLY A 93 -1.46 -9.31 8.81
N PHE A 94 -2.07 -9.80 7.73
CA PHE A 94 -3.30 -9.28 7.13
C PHE A 94 -3.94 -10.38 6.26
N PHE A 95 -5.20 -10.18 5.86
CA PHE A 95 -5.88 -11.05 4.90
C PHE A 95 -6.15 -10.33 3.59
N VAL A 96 -6.18 -11.09 2.50
CA VAL A 96 -6.66 -10.63 1.19
C VAL A 96 -7.94 -11.37 0.89
N LEU A 97 -9.00 -10.64 0.55
CA LEU A 97 -10.28 -11.16 0.11
C LEU A 97 -10.46 -10.79 -1.35
N VAL A 98 -10.89 -11.75 -2.15
CA VAL A 98 -11.34 -11.54 -3.53
C VAL A 98 -12.81 -11.91 -3.58
N ASP A 99 -13.67 -10.95 -3.91
CA ASP A 99 -15.13 -11.11 -3.92
C ASP A 99 -15.68 -11.68 -2.60
N ASN A 100 -15.19 -11.13 -1.48
CA ASN A 100 -15.49 -11.54 -0.10
C ASN A 100 -15.01 -12.96 0.29
N MET A 101 -14.24 -13.64 -0.57
CA MET A 101 -13.61 -14.91 -0.24
C MET A 101 -12.16 -14.69 0.15
N GLN A 102 -11.78 -15.12 1.36
CA GLN A 102 -10.39 -15.03 1.82
C GLN A 102 -9.49 -15.93 0.97
N SER A 103 -8.35 -15.38 0.53
CA SER A 103 -7.32 -16.15 -0.16
C SER A 103 -6.53 -17.03 0.81
N GLU A 104 -6.10 -18.20 0.34
CA GLU A 104 -5.40 -19.22 1.14
C GLU A 104 -3.88 -19.20 0.96
N GLY A 105 -3.37 -18.63 -0.13
CA GLY A 105 -1.94 -18.67 -0.41
C GLY A 105 -1.47 -17.74 -1.53
N LEU A 106 -0.16 -17.46 -1.55
CA LEU A 106 0.44 -16.55 -2.53
C LEU A 106 0.31 -17.03 -3.99
N GLU A 107 0.34 -18.34 -4.19
CA GLU A 107 0.26 -18.97 -5.52
C GLU A 107 -1.18 -19.26 -5.96
N GLN A 108 -2.17 -18.96 -5.11
CA GLN A 108 -3.57 -19.06 -5.50
C GLN A 108 -3.81 -18.14 -6.68
N LYS A 109 -4.34 -18.71 -7.77
CA LYS A 109 -4.76 -17.96 -8.95
C LYS A 109 -6.18 -17.47 -8.78
N VAL A 110 -6.42 -16.26 -9.23
CA VAL A 110 -7.75 -15.64 -9.29
C VAL A 110 -7.96 -15.04 -10.68
N GLU A 111 -9.19 -15.11 -11.14
CA GLU A 111 -9.63 -14.46 -12.37
C GLU A 111 -10.25 -13.11 -12.02
N LEU A 112 -9.69 -12.05 -12.60
CA LEU A 112 -10.12 -10.68 -12.40
C LEU A 112 -11.13 -10.30 -13.48
N THR A 113 -12.21 -9.67 -13.05
CA THR A 113 -13.24 -9.06 -13.89
C THR A 113 -13.40 -7.59 -13.51
N ASP A 114 -14.07 -6.79 -14.34
CA ASP A 114 -14.33 -5.37 -14.03
C ASP A 114 -15.18 -5.17 -12.76
N SER A 115 -15.89 -6.21 -12.31
CA SER A 115 -16.66 -6.23 -11.07
C SER A 115 -15.91 -6.79 -9.86
N THR A 116 -14.70 -7.32 -10.06
CA THR A 116 -13.94 -7.97 -8.99
C THR A 116 -13.56 -6.97 -7.91
N LEU A 117 -13.87 -7.30 -6.68
CA LEU A 117 -13.52 -6.52 -5.50
C LEU A 117 -12.39 -7.20 -4.73
N ILE A 118 -11.31 -6.47 -4.48
CA ILE A 118 -10.19 -6.95 -3.66
C ILE A 118 -10.12 -6.14 -2.37
N SER A 119 -10.15 -6.80 -1.22
CA SER A 119 -10.05 -6.16 0.09
C SER A 119 -8.85 -6.68 0.89
N PHE A 120 -8.01 -5.78 1.38
CA PHE A 120 -6.90 -6.03 2.29
C PHE A 120 -7.37 -5.73 3.72
N ILE A 121 -7.57 -6.79 4.51
CA ILE A 121 -8.08 -6.67 5.88
C ILE A 121 -6.91 -6.60 6.84
N LYS A 122 -6.70 -5.41 7.44
CA LYS A 122 -5.70 -5.22 8.47
C LYS A 122 -6.15 -5.89 9.76
N LEU A 123 -5.28 -6.73 10.32
CA LEU A 123 -5.49 -7.31 11.63
C LEU A 123 -5.15 -6.29 12.70
N THR A 124 -6.14 -6.01 13.55
CA THR A 124 -5.93 -5.32 14.81
C THR A 124 -5.62 -6.37 15.87
N PRO A 125 -4.57 -6.20 16.70
CA PRO A 125 -4.32 -7.10 17.81
C PRO A 125 -5.59 -7.22 18.65
N LEU A 126 -6.02 -8.46 18.93
CA LEU A 126 -7.10 -8.69 19.88
C LEU A 126 -6.59 -8.22 21.25
N VAL A 127 -7.16 -7.14 21.78
CA VAL A 127 -6.96 -6.79 23.19
C VAL A 127 -7.72 -7.85 24.00
N GLY A 128 -6.98 -8.74 24.66
CA GLY A 128 -7.54 -9.65 25.64
C GLY A 128 -8.08 -8.85 26.82
N GLY A 129 -9.33 -9.13 27.21
CA GLY A 129 -9.91 -8.63 28.46
C GLY A 129 -9.31 -9.32 29.68
#